data_AF-A0A5B8BY83-F1
#
_entry.id   AF-A0A5B8BY83-F1
#
_cell.length_a   1.000
_cell.length_b   1.000
_cell.length_c   1.000
_cell.angle_alpha   90.00
_cell.angle_beta   90.00
_cell.angle_gamma   90.00
#
_symmetry.space_group_name_H-M   'P 1'
#
loop_
_entity.id
_entity.type
_entity.pdbx_description
1 polymer ?
#
loop_
_entity_poly.entity_id
_entity_poly.type
_entity_poly.pdbx_seq_one_letter_code
_entity_poly.pdbx_strand_id
1 'polypeptide(L)'
;MSRARLLTLALACAATPALALEVEGRYRASPEADCEAGDGAEGFLRIEDGVFHGLSGTCKMRNPVNVRDMNAQLFDMECEGANPNFQWTERALFMEGAEGGLILAWNGYAFRYERCPVPTPETAEAEPEAAATEAATD
;
A
#
# COMPACT_ATOMS: atom_id res chain seq x y z
N MET A 1 25.45 41.38 -41.58
CA MET A 1 24.48 41.27 -40.46
C MET A 1 24.31 39.79 -40.14
N SER A 2 25.14 39.25 -39.24
CA SER A 2 25.19 37.81 -38.95
C SER A 2 24.30 37.50 -37.75
N ARG A 3 23.22 36.73 -37.96
CA ARG A 3 22.29 36.31 -36.91
C ARG A 3 22.91 35.15 -36.13
N ALA A 4 23.52 35.45 -34.97
CA ALA A 4 23.95 34.41 -34.04
C ALA A 4 22.72 33.77 -33.39
N ARG A 5 22.42 32.52 -33.78
CA ARG A 5 21.43 31.67 -33.12
C ARG A 5 21.99 31.22 -31.78
N LEU A 6 21.50 31.79 -30.68
CA LEU A 6 21.72 31.28 -29.33
C LEU A 6 20.94 29.97 -29.19
N LEU A 7 21.65 28.84 -29.10
CA LEU A 7 21.06 27.55 -28.71
C LEU A 7 20.80 27.58 -27.20
N THR A 8 19.52 27.59 -26.81
CA THR A 8 19.07 27.31 -25.45
C THR A 8 19.07 25.79 -25.26
N LEU A 9 20.10 25.24 -24.63
CA LEU A 9 20.14 23.82 -24.26
C LEU A 9 19.27 23.63 -23.01
N ALA A 10 18.00 23.27 -23.22
CA ALA A 10 17.09 22.89 -22.16
C ALA A 10 17.54 21.54 -21.56
N LEU A 11 18.10 21.59 -20.35
CA LEU A 11 18.46 20.42 -19.56
C LEU A 11 17.17 19.75 -19.06
N ALA A 12 16.64 18.82 -19.85
CA ALA A 12 15.52 18.00 -19.45
C ALA A 12 15.98 17.04 -18.34
N CYS A 13 15.69 17.38 -17.08
CA CYS A 13 15.69 16.42 -15.98
C CYS A 13 14.61 15.37 -16.28
N ALA A 14 15.01 14.29 -16.94
CA ALA A 14 14.21 13.08 -16.99
C ALA A 14 14.23 12.47 -15.58
N ALA A 15 13.29 12.89 -14.73
CA ALA A 15 12.96 12.13 -13.54
C ALA A 15 12.36 10.81 -14.04
N THR A 16 13.19 9.77 -14.12
CA THR A 16 12.69 8.40 -14.26
C THR A 16 11.76 8.17 -13.08
N PRO A 17 10.45 7.94 -13.29
CA PRO A 17 9.61 7.48 -12.21
C PRO A 17 10.23 6.18 -11.74
N ALA A 18 10.65 6.14 -10.46
CA ALA A 18 10.87 4.87 -9.81
C ALA A 18 9.53 4.14 -9.93
N LEU A 19 9.48 3.08 -10.73
CA LEU A 19 8.35 2.17 -10.75
C LEU A 19 8.32 1.55 -9.35
N ALA A 20 7.59 2.19 -8.44
CA ALA A 20 7.26 1.59 -7.16
C ALA A 20 6.50 0.30 -7.46
N LEU A 21 6.88 -0.79 -6.79
CA LEU A 21 6.12 -2.03 -6.86
C LEU A 21 4.67 -1.70 -6.45
N GLU A 22 3.65 -2.27 -7.09
CA GLU A 22 2.26 -2.17 -6.65
C GLU A 22 2.03 -3.02 -5.38
N VAL A 23 2.72 -2.65 -4.30
CA VAL A 23 2.49 -3.18 -2.95
C VAL A 23 1.37 -2.43 -2.23
N GLU A 24 0.83 -1.38 -2.85
CA GLU A 24 -0.37 -0.67 -2.42
C GLU A 24 -1.51 -1.64 -2.14
N GLY A 25 -2.28 -1.38 -1.08
CA GLY A 25 -3.48 -2.12 -0.73
C GLY A 25 -3.59 -2.51 0.74
N ARG A 26 -4.65 -3.27 1.03
CA ARG A 26 -5.01 -3.73 2.38
C ARG A 26 -4.80 -5.23 2.51
N TYR A 27 -4.22 -5.67 3.63
CA TYR A 27 -3.84 -7.06 3.85
C TYR A 27 -4.31 -7.56 5.21
N ARG A 28 -4.85 -8.77 5.27
CA ARG A 28 -5.35 -9.41 6.50
C ARG A 28 -4.17 -9.78 7.40
N ALA A 29 -4.20 -9.34 8.66
CA ALA A 29 -3.20 -9.76 9.65
C ALA A 29 -3.54 -11.08 10.34
N SER A 30 -4.80 -11.53 10.24
CA SER A 30 -5.24 -12.87 10.65
C SER A 30 -6.36 -13.38 9.73
N PRO A 31 -6.63 -14.69 9.71
CA PRO A 31 -7.72 -15.26 8.90
C PRO A 31 -9.10 -14.67 9.22
N GLU A 32 -9.31 -14.26 10.48
CA GLU A 32 -10.58 -13.74 11.00
C GLU A 32 -10.83 -12.28 10.63
N ALA A 33 -9.85 -11.58 10.04
CA ALA A 33 -9.98 -10.19 9.66
C ALA A 33 -11.00 -10.01 8.53
N ASP A 34 -12.10 -9.29 8.80
CA ASP A 34 -13.18 -9.03 7.85
C ASP A 34 -12.84 -7.91 6.84
N CYS A 35 -12.57 -8.26 5.58
CA CYS A 35 -12.24 -7.28 4.55
C CYS A 35 -13.38 -6.31 4.20
N GLU A 36 -14.62 -6.65 4.54
CA GLU A 36 -15.78 -5.79 4.33
C GLU A 36 -15.94 -4.76 5.47
N ALA A 37 -15.19 -4.93 6.57
CA ALA A 37 -15.17 -3.94 7.63
C ALA A 37 -14.52 -2.65 7.12
N GLY A 38 -15.14 -1.50 7.41
CA GLY A 38 -14.69 -0.19 6.93
C GLY A 38 -13.26 0.20 7.35
N ASP A 39 -12.76 1.31 6.81
CA ASP A 39 -11.34 1.69 6.84
C ASP A 39 -10.72 1.89 8.25
N GLY A 40 -11.55 1.98 9.29
CA GLY A 40 -11.13 2.05 10.69
C GLY A 40 -10.99 0.70 11.40
N ALA A 41 -11.27 -0.41 10.72
CA ALA A 41 -11.19 -1.73 11.33
C ALA A 41 -9.74 -2.12 11.64
N GLU A 42 -9.54 -2.68 12.83
CA GLU A 42 -8.24 -3.23 13.25
C GLU A 42 -7.98 -4.60 12.58
N GLY A 43 -6.75 -5.12 12.70
CA GLY A 43 -6.40 -6.44 12.17
C GLY A 43 -5.99 -6.44 10.68
N PHE A 44 -5.68 -5.27 10.13
CA PHE A 44 -5.18 -5.13 8.76
C PHE A 44 -3.87 -4.37 8.72
N LEU A 45 -3.05 -4.71 7.73
CA LEU A 45 -1.98 -3.85 7.26
C LEU A 45 -2.51 -3.05 6.08
N ARG A 46 -2.08 -1.79 5.94
CA ARG A 46 -2.38 -0.95 4.78
C ARG A 46 -1.10 -0.36 4.23
N ILE A 47 -0.98 -0.35 2.92
CA ILE A 47 0.08 0.36 2.20
C ILE A 47 -0.64 1.34 1.29
N GLU A 48 -0.47 2.63 1.59
CA GLU A 48 -1.08 3.71 0.84
C GLU A 48 -0.12 4.90 0.73
N ASP A 49 0.04 5.45 -0.47
CA ASP A 49 0.85 6.65 -0.73
C ASP A 49 2.29 6.56 -0.20
N GLY A 50 2.91 5.38 -0.30
CA GLY A 50 4.27 5.14 0.21
C GLY A 50 4.38 5.13 1.74
N VAL A 51 3.27 4.89 2.43
CA VAL A 51 3.19 4.73 3.88
C VAL A 51 2.69 3.33 4.21
N PHE A 52 3.42 2.62 5.07
CA PHE A 52 3.02 1.34 5.63
C PHE A 52 2.37 1.56 7.00
N HIS A 53 1.09 1.23 7.11
CA HIS A 53 0.33 1.18 8.34
C HIS A 53 0.33 -0.27 8.86
N GLY A 54 1.18 -0.53 9.86
CA GLY A 54 1.24 -1.81 10.55
C GLY A 54 0.33 -1.88 11.78
N LEU A 55 0.28 -3.04 12.42
CA LEU A 55 -0.54 -3.26 13.61
C LEU A 55 -0.10 -2.45 14.84
N SER A 56 1.16 -2.03 14.90
CA SER A 56 1.74 -1.40 16.09
C SER A 56 2.45 -0.07 15.81
N GLY A 57 2.33 0.43 14.57
CA GLY A 57 3.00 1.65 14.15
C GLY A 57 2.84 1.92 12.66
N THR A 58 3.29 3.09 12.23
CA THR A 58 3.26 3.53 10.85
C THR A 58 4.67 3.86 10.38
N CYS A 59 5.01 3.53 9.14
CA CYS A 59 6.34 3.74 8.59
C CYS A 59 6.27 4.45 7.23
N LYS A 60 7.09 5.49 7.04
CA LYS A 60 7.31 6.05 5.70
C LYS A 60 8.28 5.16 4.95
N MET A 61 7.91 4.77 3.73
CA MET A 61 8.70 3.89 2.88
C MET A 61 9.62 4.73 2.01
N ARG A 62 10.94 4.61 2.22
CA ARG A 62 11.96 5.42 1.53
C ARG A 62 12.90 4.55 0.71
N ASN A 63 13.58 5.19 -0.25
CA ASN A 63 14.68 4.62 -1.02
C ASN A 63 14.38 3.23 -1.60
N PRO A 64 13.35 3.07 -2.46
CA PRO A 64 13.03 1.78 -3.04
C PRO A 64 14.23 1.20 -3.80
N VAL A 65 14.57 -0.05 -3.50
CA VAL A 65 15.59 -0.82 -4.22
C VAL A 65 14.96 -2.10 -4.76
N ASN A 66 14.94 -2.23 -6.09
CA ASN A 66 14.45 -3.45 -6.74
C ASN A 66 15.35 -4.64 -6.42
N VAL A 67 14.73 -5.78 -6.11
CA VAL A 67 15.44 -7.06 -6.04
C VAL A 67 15.48 -7.66 -7.44
N ARG A 68 16.69 -7.96 -7.93
CA ARG A 68 16.88 -8.44 -9.30
C ARG A 68 16.14 -9.75 -9.53
N ASP A 69 15.43 -9.83 -10.65
CA ASP A 69 14.70 -11.02 -11.12
C ASP A 69 13.60 -11.48 -10.14
N MET A 70 13.03 -10.55 -9.35
CA MET A 70 11.95 -10.82 -8.41
C MET A 70 10.92 -9.68 -8.44
N ASN A 71 9.65 -10.01 -8.19
CA ASN A 71 8.60 -9.02 -7.91
C ASN A 71 8.74 -8.55 -6.45
N ALA A 72 9.83 -7.84 -6.15
CA ALA A 72 10.15 -7.41 -4.79
C ALA A 72 10.96 -6.10 -4.74
N GLN A 73 10.72 -5.34 -3.68
CA GLN A 73 11.45 -4.12 -3.35
C GLN A 73 11.88 -4.11 -1.88
N LEU A 74 13.08 -3.59 -1.64
CA LEU A 74 13.55 -3.20 -0.33
C LEU A 74 13.25 -1.73 -0.10
N PHE A 75 12.82 -1.39 1.10
CA PHE A 75 12.60 -0.02 1.55
C PHE A 75 13.33 0.25 2.85
N ASP A 76 13.79 1.49 3.00
CA ASP A 76 14.16 2.05 4.29
C ASP A 76 12.89 2.54 4.97
N MET A 77 12.54 1.93 6.10
CA MET A 77 11.30 2.15 6.85
C MET A 77 11.58 3.15 7.97
N GLU A 78 11.06 4.37 7.84
CA GLU A 78 11.11 5.39 8.89
C GLU A 78 9.84 5.30 9.74
N CYS A 79 9.91 4.66 10.91
CA CYS A 79 8.74 4.23 11.67
C CYS A 79 8.47 5.06 12.93
N GLU A 80 7.19 5.23 13.24
CA GLU A 80 6.66 5.75 14.49
C GLU A 80 5.72 4.71 15.10
N GLY A 81 5.95 4.34 16.36
CA GLY A 81 5.11 3.40 17.10
C GLY A 81 3.86 4.06 17.67
N ALA A 82 3.02 3.28 18.35
CA ALA A 82 1.85 3.82 19.05
C ALA A 82 2.19 4.95 20.06
N ASN A 83 3.41 4.95 20.61
CA ASN A 83 3.97 6.09 21.33
C ASN A 83 4.77 6.96 20.34
N PRO A 84 4.40 8.24 20.11
CA PRO A 84 5.08 9.09 19.12
C PRO A 84 6.54 9.40 19.45
N ASN A 85 6.96 9.17 20.70
CA ASN A 85 8.36 9.30 21.12
C ASN A 85 9.20 8.06 20.82
N PHE A 86 8.57 6.99 20.34
CA PHE A 86 9.25 5.76 19.94
C PHE A 86 9.35 5.70 18.42
N GLN A 87 10.51 6.08 17.91
CA GLN A 87 10.82 6.10 16.49
C GLN A 87 12.01 5.19 16.21
N TRP A 88 11.99 4.51 15.08
CA TRP A 88 13.09 3.66 14.64
C TRP A 88 13.20 3.63 13.13
N THR A 89 14.32 3.11 12.65
CA THR A 89 14.55 2.86 11.23
C THR A 89 15.00 1.43 11.04
N GLU A 90 14.40 0.75 10.08
CA GLU A 90 14.79 -0.60 9.68
C GLU A 90 14.63 -0.76 8.17
N ARG A 91 15.23 -1.80 7.60
CA ARG A 91 15.01 -2.15 6.20
C ARG A 91 14.07 -3.35 6.12
N ALA A 92 13.07 -3.25 5.25
CA ALA A 92 12.12 -4.34 5.01
C ALA A 92 12.02 -4.64 3.52
N LEU A 93 11.83 -5.91 3.20
CA LEU A 93 11.55 -6.40 1.85
C LEU A 93 10.04 -6.65 1.71
N PHE A 94 9.47 -6.08 0.65
CA PHE A 94 8.10 -6.27 0.23
C PHE A 94 8.11 -7.02 -1.09
N MET A 95 7.41 -8.14 -1.15
CA MET A 95 7.38 -9.02 -2.32
C MET A 95 5.97 -9.50 -2.57
N GLU A 96 5.59 -9.59 -3.83
CA GLU A 96 4.33 -10.21 -4.21
C GLU A 96 4.35 -11.71 -3.91
N GLY A 97 3.34 -12.21 -3.20
CA GLY A 97 3.19 -13.64 -2.94
C GLY A 97 2.80 -14.42 -4.19
N ALA A 98 3.18 -15.70 -4.27
CA ALA A 98 2.89 -16.54 -5.44
C ALA A 98 1.37 -16.75 -5.71
N GLU A 99 0.54 -16.60 -4.68
CA GLU A 99 -0.93 -16.68 -4.75
C GLU A 99 -1.57 -15.28 -4.65
N GLY A 100 -0.79 -14.23 -4.96
CA GLY A 100 -1.10 -12.86 -4.59
C GLY A 100 -0.76 -12.57 -3.13
N GLY A 101 -1.23 -11.42 -2.63
CA GLY A 101 -0.91 -10.97 -1.28
C GLY A 101 0.50 -10.37 -1.15
N LEU A 102 1.00 -10.34 0.08
CA LEU A 102 2.27 -9.73 0.44
C LEU A 102 3.14 -10.70 1.23
N ILE A 103 4.38 -10.87 0.79
CA ILE A 103 5.48 -11.37 1.61
C ILE A 103 6.22 -10.15 2.14
N LEU A 104 6.20 -9.97 3.46
CA LEU A 104 6.90 -8.90 4.16
C LEU A 104 7.99 -9.52 5.02
N ALA A 105 9.24 -9.20 4.71
CA ALA A 105 10.40 -9.67 5.46
C ALA A 105 11.14 -8.50 6.12
N TRP A 106 11.41 -8.66 7.41
CA TRP A 106 12.23 -7.78 8.23
C TRP A 106 13.56 -8.48 8.55
N ASN A 107 14.43 -7.84 9.34
CA ASN A 107 15.69 -8.47 9.72
C ASN A 107 15.46 -9.64 10.70
N GLY A 108 15.42 -10.86 10.16
CA GLY A 108 15.34 -12.10 10.93
C GLY A 108 13.94 -12.74 11.01
N TYR A 109 12.93 -12.14 10.39
CA TYR A 109 11.59 -12.72 10.34
C TYR A 109 10.84 -12.29 9.08
N ALA A 110 9.89 -13.13 8.64
CA ALA A 110 9.06 -12.87 7.48
C ALA A 110 7.64 -13.36 7.72
N PHE A 111 6.69 -12.65 7.14
CA PHE A 111 5.27 -12.95 7.19
C PHE A 111 4.68 -12.99 5.79
N ARG A 112 3.65 -13.81 5.62
CA ARG A 112 2.78 -13.78 4.45
C ARG A 112 1.42 -13.24 4.87
N TYR A 113 0.91 -12.29 4.10
CA TYR A 113 -0.41 -11.70 4.29
C TYR A 113 -1.27 -11.87 3.04
N GLU A 114 -2.55 -12.16 3.26
CA GLU A 114 -3.53 -12.23 2.20
C GLU A 114 -4.05 -10.82 1.88
N ARG A 115 -4.21 -10.52 0.60
CA ARG A 115 -4.74 -9.23 0.14
C ARG A 115 -6.27 -9.22 0.27
N CYS A 116 -6.82 -8.15 0.82
CA CYS A 116 -8.26 -7.91 0.74
C CYS A 116 -8.68 -7.59 -0.69
N PRO A 117 -9.87 -8.05 -1.14
CA PRO A 117 -10.42 -7.64 -2.43
C PRO A 117 -10.50 -6.11 -2.50
N VAL A 118 -10.17 -5.54 -3.66
CA VAL A 118 -10.49 -4.14 -3.93
C VAL A 118 -11.98 -4.11 -4.31
N PRO A 119 -12.84 -3.33 -3.63
CA PRO A 119 -14.23 -3.22 -4.01
C PRO A 119 -14.30 -2.71 -5.45
N THR A 120 -14.84 -3.52 -6.36
CA THR A 120 -15.14 -3.08 -7.71
C THR A 120 -16.48 -2.34 -7.73
N PRO A 121 -16.74 -1.48 -8.72
CA PRO A 121 -18.00 -0.75 -8.83
C PRO A 121 -19.24 -1.65 -8.76
N GLU A 122 -19.12 -2.90 -9.23
CA GLU A 122 -20.19 -3.91 -9.19
C GLU A 122 -20.51 -4.41 -7.78
N THR A 123 -19.54 -4.41 -6.85
CA THR A 123 -19.76 -4.80 -5.45
C THR A 123 -20.31 -3.64 -4.62
N ALA A 124 -20.04 -2.39 -5.00
CA ALA A 124 -20.53 -1.20 -4.29
C ALA A 124 -22.03 -0.93 -4.48
N GLU A 125 -22.66 -1.49 -5.52
CA GLU A 125 -24.08 -1.31 -5.84
C GLU A 125 -24.99 -2.39 -5.24
N ALA A 126 -24.42 -3.37 -4.50
CA ALA A 126 -25.15 -4.53 -3.98
C ALA A 126 -25.50 -4.45 -2.47
N GLU A 127 -25.64 -3.24 -1.89
CA GLU A 127 -26.31 -3.09 -0.60
C GLU A 127 -27.84 -3.08 -0.75
N PRO A 128 -28.60 -3.76 0.12
CA PRO A 128 -29.95 -4.21 -0.19
C PRO A 128 -30.99 -3.09 -0.04
N GLU A 129 -31.66 -2.78 -1.16
CA GLU A 129 -33.00 -2.19 -1.17
C GLU A 129 -34.03 -3.22 -0.64
N ALA A 130 -33.93 -3.56 0.64
CA ALA A 130 -34.87 -4.46 1.32
C ALA A 130 -35.23 -3.92 2.71
N ALA A 131 -35.69 -2.67 2.75
CA ALA A 131 -36.38 -2.11 3.91
C ALA A 131 -37.48 -1.13 3.48
N ALA A 132 -38.40 -1.57 2.62
CA ALA A 132 -39.71 -0.94 2.48
C ALA A 132 -40.71 -1.96 1.94
N THR A 133 -41.93 -1.98 2.50
CA THR A 133 -43.07 -2.92 2.31
C THR A 133 -43.04 -3.96 3.42
N GLU A 134 -43.90 -3.99 4.45
CA GLU A 134 -45.37 -3.85 4.60
C GLU A 134 -45.64 -3.37 6.07
N ALA A 135 -46.71 -2.71 6.53
CA ALA A 135 -48.10 -2.63 6.11
C ALA A 135 -48.77 -1.35 6.67
N ALA A 136 -49.57 -0.69 5.84
CA ALA A 136 -50.66 0.19 6.25
C ALA A 136 -51.91 -0.24 5.48
N THR A 137 -52.78 -1.03 6.12
CA THR A 137 -54.22 -1.32 5.84
C THR A 137 -54.62 -2.24 7.02
N ASP A 138 -55.55 -1.98 7.93
CA ASP A 138 -56.86 -1.32 7.96
C ASP A 138 -57.07 -0.71 9.36
#